data_AF-A0A974P217-F1
#
_entry.id   AF-A0A974P217-F1
#
_cell.length_a   1.000
_cell.length_b   1.000
_cell.length_c   1.000
_cell.angle_alpha   90.00
_cell.angle_beta   90.00
_cell.angle_gamma   90.00
#
_symmetry.space_group_name_H-M   'P 1'
#
loop_
_entity.id
_entity.type
_entity.pdbx_description
1 polymer ?
#
loop_
_entity_poly.entity_id
_entity_poly.type
_entity_poly.pdbx_seq_one_letter_code
_entity_poly.pdbx_strand_id
1 'polypeptide(L)'
;MASTNVLIDKVTVRGASDAGIYVGQSKNIIVRNSRAEFNVAGIEIENSTDADVHDNVATHNTGGILVFDLPGLPVMGGHSTRIYGNQVVDNDTANFAPKGNIVAAVPMGVGVMLMANRDVHVFDNDISGNQTSAVMLIAFSRSFDDKAYNPLPRDIVVRDNRLGRNGWLPSLPGGKMLAQAMGGSVPPVLWDGITSYPGIEGPRRGST
;
A
#
# COMPACT_ATOMS: atom_id res chain seq x y z
N MET A 1 -11.59 -14.78 10.97
CA MET A 1 -13.02 -14.49 10.73
C MET A 1 -13.06 -13.53 9.56
N ALA A 2 -13.97 -13.73 8.61
CA ALA A 2 -14.09 -12.87 7.43
C ALA A 2 -15.41 -12.10 7.47
N SER A 3 -15.35 -10.76 7.31
CA SER A 3 -16.55 -9.94 7.12
C SER A 3 -16.86 -9.79 5.64
N THR A 4 -18.14 -9.55 5.31
CA THR A 4 -18.58 -9.31 3.93
C THR A 4 -19.49 -8.10 3.85
N ASN A 5 -19.48 -7.40 2.70
CA ASN A 5 -20.30 -6.21 2.44
C ASN A 5 -20.01 -5.09 3.46
N VAL A 6 -18.72 -4.73 3.57
CA VAL A 6 -18.25 -3.70 4.50
C VAL A 6 -18.37 -2.33 3.84
N LEU A 7 -19.02 -1.39 4.53
CA LEU A 7 -19.04 0.03 4.14
C LEU A 7 -18.46 0.87 5.26
N ILE A 8 -17.42 1.64 4.94
CA ILE A 8 -16.87 2.71 5.77
C ILE A 8 -17.07 4.01 4.99
N ASP A 9 -17.89 4.92 5.53
CA ASP A 9 -18.30 6.15 4.85
C ASP A 9 -18.29 7.31 5.84
N LYS A 10 -17.71 8.46 5.45
CA LYS A 10 -17.71 9.72 6.22
C LYS A 10 -17.13 9.61 7.64
N VAL A 11 -16.06 8.84 7.81
CA VAL A 11 -15.35 8.77 9.10
C VAL A 11 -14.11 9.65 9.10
N THR A 12 -13.70 10.09 10.30
CA THR A 12 -12.39 10.70 10.52
C THR A 12 -11.63 9.89 11.56
N VAL A 13 -10.40 9.51 11.24
CA VAL A 13 -9.53 8.70 12.11
C VAL A 13 -8.19 9.40 12.27
N ARG A 14 -7.65 9.37 13.50
CA ARG A 14 -6.43 10.08 13.83
C ARG A 14 -5.62 9.42 14.95
N GLY A 15 -4.29 9.40 14.79
CA GLY A 15 -3.35 9.03 15.85
C GLY A 15 -3.22 7.53 16.11
N ALA A 16 -3.69 6.68 15.21
CA ALA A 16 -3.54 5.23 15.36
C ALA A 16 -2.09 4.81 15.12
N SER A 17 -1.53 4.04 16.05
CA SER A 17 -0.19 3.43 15.94
C SER A 17 -0.11 2.29 14.93
N ASP A 18 -1.23 2.01 14.28
CA ASP A 18 -1.36 1.03 13.21
C ASP A 18 -2.13 1.72 12.05
N ALA A 19 -3.11 1.06 11.45
CA ALA A 19 -4.04 1.68 10.53
C ALA A 19 -5.12 2.53 11.21
N GLY A 20 -5.39 3.72 10.66
CA GLY A 20 -6.52 4.56 11.05
C GLY A 20 -7.85 3.92 10.62
N ILE A 21 -7.97 3.57 9.34
CA ILE A 21 -9.04 2.71 8.82
C ILE A 21 -8.42 1.36 8.47
N TYR A 22 -8.81 0.31 9.18
CA TYR A 22 -8.36 -1.06 8.95
C TYR A 22 -9.50 -1.94 8.44
N VAL A 23 -9.32 -2.60 7.31
CA VAL A 23 -10.20 -3.66 6.83
C VAL A 23 -9.38 -4.89 6.46
N GLY A 24 -9.39 -5.87 7.36
CA GLY A 24 -8.66 -7.13 7.22
C GLY A 24 -9.55 -8.32 6.89
N GLN A 25 -9.02 -9.28 6.13
CA GLN A 25 -9.60 -10.61 5.93
C GLN A 25 -11.07 -10.58 5.45
N SER A 26 -11.45 -9.59 4.63
CA SER A 26 -12.84 -9.29 4.28
C SER A 26 -13.10 -9.33 2.77
N LYS A 27 -14.38 -9.33 2.38
CA LYS A 27 -14.80 -9.32 0.96
C LYS A 27 -15.89 -8.28 0.68
N ASN A 28 -15.86 -7.69 -0.51
CA ASN A 28 -16.82 -6.67 -0.96
C ASN A 28 -16.82 -5.46 -0.01
N ILE A 29 -15.81 -4.63 -0.18
CA ILE A 29 -15.46 -3.54 0.74
C ILE A 29 -15.57 -2.22 0.00
N ILE A 30 -16.19 -1.23 0.63
CA ILE A 30 -16.19 0.16 0.18
C ILE A 30 -15.67 1.03 1.32
N VAL A 31 -14.58 1.75 1.08
CA VAL A 31 -14.07 2.81 1.96
C VAL A 31 -14.13 4.12 1.20
N ARG A 32 -14.98 5.05 1.64
CA ARG A 32 -15.19 6.31 0.92
C ARG A 32 -15.47 7.54 1.77
N ASN A 33 -15.32 8.71 1.16
CA ASN A 33 -15.62 10.02 1.77
C ASN A 33 -15.00 10.23 3.15
N SER A 34 -13.90 9.54 3.46
CA SER A 34 -13.33 9.48 4.80
C SER A 34 -11.98 10.18 4.85
N ARG A 35 -11.58 10.58 6.06
CA ARG A 35 -10.32 11.28 6.33
C ARG A 35 -9.46 10.47 7.30
N ALA A 36 -8.27 10.09 6.87
CA ALA A 36 -7.28 9.41 7.69
C ALA A 36 -6.02 10.27 7.81
N GLU A 37 -5.68 10.67 9.04
CA GLU A 37 -4.52 11.54 9.29
C GLU A 37 -3.72 11.20 10.54
N PHE A 38 -2.41 11.48 10.53
CA PHE A 38 -1.51 11.26 11.67
C PHE A 38 -1.52 9.81 12.20
N ASN A 39 -1.77 8.83 11.34
CA ASN A 39 -1.69 7.41 11.64
C ASN A 39 -0.38 6.83 11.08
N VAL A 40 -0.04 5.59 11.44
CA VAL A 40 1.03 4.86 10.74
C VAL A 40 0.54 4.52 9.33
N ALA A 41 -0.51 3.73 9.20
CA ALA A 41 -1.21 3.55 7.94
C ALA A 41 -2.49 4.41 7.96
N GLY A 42 -2.73 5.22 6.92
CA GLY A 42 -3.97 5.98 6.85
C GLY A 42 -5.16 5.04 6.65
N ILE A 43 -5.15 4.34 5.52
CA ILE A 43 -6.14 3.31 5.17
C ILE A 43 -5.39 2.02 4.85
N GLU A 44 -5.87 0.90 5.38
CA GLU A 44 -5.29 -0.41 5.17
C GLU A 44 -6.33 -1.44 4.73
N ILE A 45 -6.00 -2.14 3.65
CA ILE A 45 -6.73 -3.31 3.14
C ILE A 45 -5.79 -4.53 3.26
N GLU A 46 -6.00 -5.34 4.28
CA GLU A 46 -5.17 -6.53 4.57
C GLU A 46 -5.92 -7.80 4.15
N ASN A 47 -5.26 -8.69 3.41
CA ASN A 47 -5.74 -10.06 3.11
C ASN A 47 -7.21 -10.11 2.65
N SER A 48 -7.62 -9.13 1.85
CA SER A 48 -9.03 -8.89 1.49
C SER A 48 -9.24 -8.92 -0.02
N THR A 49 -10.48 -9.14 -0.45
CA THR A 49 -10.86 -9.24 -1.87
C THR A 49 -12.00 -8.30 -2.23
N ASP A 50 -12.00 -7.80 -3.47
CA ASP A 50 -13.05 -6.93 -4.01
C ASP A 50 -13.23 -5.66 -3.17
N ALA A 51 -12.23 -4.78 -3.15
CA ALA A 51 -12.23 -3.55 -2.36
C ALA A 51 -12.18 -2.29 -3.23
N ASP A 52 -13.07 -1.35 -2.97
CA ASP A 52 -13.04 0.00 -3.51
C ASP A 52 -12.64 0.99 -2.42
N VAL A 53 -11.51 1.66 -2.61
CA VAL A 53 -11.02 2.73 -1.74
C VAL A 53 -11.04 4.01 -2.55
N HIS A 54 -12.05 4.86 -2.33
CA HIS A 54 -12.26 6.02 -3.18
C HIS A 54 -12.80 7.27 -2.49
N ASP A 55 -12.53 8.45 -3.07
CA ASP A 55 -12.98 9.75 -2.54
C ASP A 55 -12.55 10.00 -1.08
N ASN A 56 -11.41 9.45 -0.65
CA ASN A 56 -10.85 9.67 0.68
C ASN A 56 -9.74 10.72 0.67
N VAL A 57 -9.45 11.25 1.86
CA VAL A 57 -8.27 12.07 2.13
C VAL A 57 -7.35 11.30 3.08
N ALA A 58 -6.20 10.87 2.58
CA ALA A 58 -5.13 10.24 3.35
C ALA A 58 -3.94 11.20 3.43
N THR A 59 -3.77 11.87 4.57
CA THR A 59 -2.78 12.94 4.72
C THR A 59 -2.05 12.92 6.05
N HIS A 60 -0.79 13.34 6.09
CA HIS A 60 0.03 13.33 7.30
C HIS A 60 0.09 11.96 7.99
N ASN A 61 0.00 10.84 7.26
CA ASN A 61 0.27 9.52 7.81
C ASN A 61 1.76 9.15 7.59
N THR A 62 2.23 8.03 8.15
CA THR A 62 3.50 7.45 7.73
C THR A 62 3.37 6.89 6.30
N GLY A 63 2.32 6.11 6.04
CA GLY A 63 1.88 5.70 4.72
C GLY A 63 0.40 6.04 4.50
N GLY A 64 0.05 6.56 3.33
CA GLY A 64 -1.31 7.00 3.02
C GLY A 64 -2.32 5.85 2.91
N ILE A 65 -2.21 5.05 1.84
CA ILE A 65 -3.08 3.90 1.58
C ILE A 65 -2.21 2.64 1.38
N LEU A 66 -2.48 1.61 2.15
CA LEU A 66 -1.74 0.34 2.13
C LEU A 66 -2.68 -0.78 1.70
N VAL A 67 -2.24 -1.60 0.76
CA VAL A 67 -2.92 -2.82 0.35
C VAL A 67 -1.93 -3.95 0.38
N PHE A 68 -2.17 -4.95 1.21
CA PHE A 68 -1.23 -6.05 1.33
C PHE A 68 -1.86 -7.39 1.68
N ASP A 69 -1.11 -8.45 1.37
CA ASP A 69 -1.43 -9.82 1.75
C ASP A 69 -0.28 -10.39 2.59
N LEU A 70 -0.60 -11.01 3.72
CA LEU A 70 0.36 -11.62 4.65
C LEU A 70 0.21 -13.13 4.70
N PRO A 71 1.30 -13.88 4.89
CA PRO A 71 1.26 -15.33 5.03
C PRO A 71 0.71 -15.77 6.39
N GLY A 72 0.18 -16.99 6.46
CA GLY A 72 -0.16 -17.65 7.73
C GLY A 72 -1.41 -17.10 8.43
N LEU A 73 -2.30 -16.41 7.69
CA LEU A 73 -3.58 -15.92 8.19
C LEU A 73 -4.75 -16.80 7.72
N PRO A 74 -5.89 -16.81 8.44
CA PRO A 74 -7.06 -17.61 8.04
C PRO A 74 -7.63 -17.26 6.65
N VAL A 75 -7.47 -16.01 6.23
CA VAL A 75 -7.79 -15.55 4.88
C VAL A 75 -6.51 -15.00 4.27
N MET A 76 -6.22 -15.43 3.04
CA MET A 76 -5.05 -15.04 2.26
C MET A 76 -5.41 -14.96 0.79
N GLY A 77 -4.50 -14.43 -0.03
CA GLY A 77 -4.72 -14.26 -1.44
C GLY A 77 -5.58 -13.04 -1.73
N GLY A 78 -5.39 -11.94 -0.98
CA GLY A 78 -6.04 -10.67 -1.29
C GLY A 78 -5.79 -10.22 -2.73
N HIS A 79 -6.83 -9.67 -3.37
CA HIS A 79 -6.78 -9.22 -4.76
C HIS A 79 -7.97 -8.33 -5.14
N SER A 80 -7.92 -7.75 -6.34
CA SER A 80 -9.03 -6.99 -6.95
C SER A 80 -9.39 -5.74 -6.14
N THR A 81 -8.37 -4.98 -5.75
CA THR A 81 -8.54 -3.70 -5.05
C THR A 81 -8.40 -2.54 -6.02
N ARG A 82 -9.35 -1.60 -5.98
CA ARG A 82 -9.33 -0.36 -6.77
C ARG A 82 -9.14 0.83 -5.85
N ILE A 83 -8.12 1.64 -6.11
CA ILE A 83 -7.81 2.87 -5.39
C ILE A 83 -7.98 4.03 -6.35
N TYR A 84 -9.02 4.85 -6.18
CA TYR A 84 -9.34 5.91 -7.13
C TYR A 84 -10.01 7.14 -6.53
N GLY A 85 -9.84 8.32 -7.15
CA GLY A 85 -10.47 9.56 -6.67
C GLY A 85 -9.99 10.04 -5.29
N ASN A 86 -8.91 9.47 -4.75
CA ASN A 86 -8.41 9.85 -3.43
C ASN A 86 -7.43 11.04 -3.52
N GLN A 87 -7.36 11.82 -2.44
CA GLN A 87 -6.28 12.74 -2.16
C GLN A 87 -5.30 12.05 -1.20
N VAL A 88 -4.13 11.67 -1.71
CA VAL A 88 -3.07 10.99 -0.95
C VAL A 88 -1.89 11.95 -0.84
N VAL A 89 -1.99 12.86 0.13
CA VAL A 89 -1.20 14.09 0.15
C VAL A 89 -0.44 14.31 1.45
N ASP A 90 0.80 14.78 1.34
CA ASP A 90 1.60 15.23 2.49
C ASP A 90 1.73 14.15 3.58
N ASN A 91 1.90 12.88 3.20
CA ASN A 91 2.24 11.85 4.18
C ASN A 91 3.71 12.05 4.61
N ASP A 92 3.90 12.42 5.87
CA ASP A 92 5.18 12.83 6.45
C ASP A 92 5.32 12.52 7.96
N THR A 93 4.36 11.79 8.54
CA THR A 93 4.41 11.44 9.97
C THR A 93 5.42 10.31 10.21
N ALA A 94 6.32 10.51 11.18
CA ALA A 94 7.27 9.48 11.58
C ALA A 94 6.57 8.20 12.03
N ASN A 95 7.08 7.03 11.65
CA ASN A 95 6.50 5.74 12.04
C ASN A 95 6.60 5.56 13.57
N PHE A 96 5.46 5.35 14.22
CA PHE A 96 5.34 5.15 15.67
C PHE A 96 4.67 3.80 16.02
N ALA A 97 4.64 2.86 15.08
CA ALA A 97 4.13 1.53 15.34
C ALA A 97 4.99 0.77 16.35
N PRO A 98 4.39 -0.08 17.20
CA PRO A 98 5.14 -0.98 18.06
C PRO A 98 6.08 -1.87 17.24
N LYS A 99 7.29 -2.09 17.75
CA LYS A 99 8.25 -3.02 17.13
C LYS A 99 7.63 -4.42 17.02
N GLY A 100 7.72 -5.01 15.83
CA GLY A 100 7.18 -6.34 15.54
C GLY A 100 5.91 -6.32 14.69
N ASN A 101 5.12 -5.23 14.74
CA ASN A 101 3.99 -5.03 13.83
C ASN A 101 4.48 -4.92 12.39
N ILE A 102 3.68 -5.42 11.44
CA ILE A 102 4.06 -5.38 10.02
C ILE A 102 4.22 -3.94 9.52
N VAL A 103 3.33 -3.05 9.94
CA VAL A 103 3.34 -1.63 9.58
C VAL A 103 4.52 -0.85 10.16
N ALA A 104 5.27 -1.42 11.12
CA ALA A 104 6.49 -0.81 11.64
C ALA A 104 7.62 -0.76 10.60
N ALA A 105 7.49 -1.52 9.51
CA ALA A 105 8.41 -1.47 8.37
C ALA A 105 8.02 -0.43 7.30
N VAL A 106 6.86 0.24 7.44
CA VAL A 106 6.37 1.21 6.46
C VAL A 106 7.30 2.44 6.47
N PRO A 107 7.93 2.77 5.34
CA PRO A 107 8.75 3.98 5.22
C PRO A 107 7.88 5.22 5.43
N MET A 108 8.43 6.21 6.14
CA MET A 108 7.79 7.51 6.25
C MET A 108 7.63 8.17 4.88
N GLY A 109 6.43 8.67 4.62
CA GLY A 109 6.05 9.41 3.44
C GLY A 109 5.86 8.59 2.18
N VAL A 110 5.24 7.43 2.32
CA VAL A 110 4.70 6.68 1.18
C VAL A 110 3.27 7.14 0.90
N GLY A 111 2.94 7.43 -0.35
CA GLY A 111 1.57 7.71 -0.76
C GLY A 111 0.72 6.43 -0.73
N VAL A 112 0.91 5.56 -1.70
CA VAL A 112 0.26 4.25 -1.80
C VAL A 112 1.31 3.13 -1.72
N MET A 113 1.09 2.12 -0.89
CA MET A 113 1.95 0.94 -0.81
C MET A 113 1.18 -0.33 -1.14
N LEU A 114 1.68 -1.09 -2.12
CA LEU A 114 1.14 -2.38 -2.52
C LEU A 114 2.16 -3.45 -2.18
N MET A 115 1.85 -4.31 -1.20
CA MET A 115 2.77 -5.36 -0.76
C MET A 115 2.18 -6.75 -0.99
N ALA A 116 2.88 -7.57 -1.78
CA ALA A 116 2.53 -8.99 -2.01
C ALA A 116 1.07 -9.24 -2.45
N ASN A 117 0.45 -8.27 -3.12
CA ASN A 117 -0.95 -8.34 -3.54
C ASN A 117 -1.05 -8.46 -5.08
N ARG A 118 -2.24 -8.76 -5.61
CA ARG A 118 -2.43 -8.88 -7.05
C ARG A 118 -3.71 -8.22 -7.56
N ASP A 119 -3.75 -7.87 -8.85
CA ASP A 119 -4.92 -7.26 -9.48
C ASP A 119 -5.36 -5.99 -8.72
N VAL A 120 -4.39 -5.08 -8.51
CA VAL A 120 -4.63 -3.82 -7.82
C VAL A 120 -4.48 -2.66 -8.80
N HIS A 121 -5.51 -1.83 -8.88
CA HIS A 121 -5.58 -0.70 -9.80
C HIS A 121 -5.55 0.62 -9.03
N VAL A 122 -4.50 1.41 -9.23
CA VAL A 122 -4.33 2.76 -8.66
C VAL A 122 -4.52 3.78 -9.77
N PHE A 123 -5.66 4.47 -9.79
CA PHE A 123 -5.99 5.39 -10.88
C PHE A 123 -6.80 6.61 -10.46
N ASP A 124 -6.68 7.72 -11.18
CA ASP A 124 -7.47 8.94 -10.93
C ASP A 124 -7.33 9.54 -9.51
N ASN A 125 -6.17 9.34 -8.87
CA ASN A 125 -5.87 9.93 -7.57
C ASN A 125 -5.02 11.21 -7.71
N ASP A 126 -5.16 12.12 -6.76
CA ASP A 126 -4.22 13.20 -6.50
C ASP A 126 -3.15 12.72 -5.52
N ILE A 127 -1.90 12.56 -5.96
CA ILE A 127 -0.81 12.03 -5.14
C ILE A 127 0.37 13.00 -5.14
N SER A 128 0.60 13.70 -4.03
CA SER A 128 1.63 14.74 -3.92
C SER A 128 2.12 14.89 -2.49
N GLY A 129 3.30 15.45 -2.27
CA GLY A 129 3.81 15.72 -0.93
C GLY A 129 4.26 14.48 -0.15
N ASN A 130 4.40 13.32 -0.80
CA ASN A 130 4.88 12.11 -0.12
C ASN A 130 6.41 12.02 -0.21
N GLN A 131 7.09 12.05 0.94
CA GLN A 131 8.55 12.17 1.01
C GLN A 131 9.31 11.05 0.30
N THR A 132 8.79 9.81 0.37
CA THR A 132 9.44 8.61 -0.15
C THR A 132 9.01 8.22 -1.55
N SER A 133 7.72 8.19 -1.85
CA SER A 133 7.20 7.77 -3.15
C SER A 133 5.72 8.10 -3.28
N ALA A 134 5.23 8.21 -4.53
CA ALA A 134 3.79 8.30 -4.78
C ALA A 134 3.14 6.92 -4.68
N VAL A 135 3.72 5.93 -5.35
CA VAL A 135 3.29 4.53 -5.31
C VAL A 135 4.50 3.62 -5.13
N MET A 136 4.41 2.68 -4.20
CA MET A 136 5.42 1.66 -3.94
C MET A 136 4.86 0.26 -4.16
N LEU A 137 5.56 -0.52 -4.97
CA LEU A 137 5.30 -1.94 -5.21
C LEU A 137 6.41 -2.73 -4.52
N ILE A 138 6.06 -3.54 -3.53
CA ILE A 138 7.05 -4.31 -2.78
C ILE A 138 6.62 -5.77 -2.63
N ALA A 139 7.59 -6.67 -2.68
CA ALA A 139 7.41 -8.04 -2.29
C ALA A 139 7.52 -8.18 -0.77
N PHE A 140 6.84 -9.19 -0.23
CA PHE A 140 7.05 -9.60 1.15
C PHE A 140 8.37 -10.39 1.27
N SER A 141 9.32 -9.87 2.04
CA SER A 141 10.71 -10.36 2.08
C SER A 141 11.10 -11.09 3.36
N ARG A 142 10.18 -11.26 4.32
CA ARG A 142 10.43 -12.02 5.56
C ARG A 142 10.22 -13.52 5.32
N SER A 143 10.87 -14.36 6.11
CA SER A 143 10.64 -15.80 6.07
C SER A 143 9.18 -16.15 6.39
N PHE A 144 8.63 -17.14 5.69
CA PHE A 144 7.29 -17.69 5.91
C PHE A 144 7.28 -19.17 5.53
N ASP A 145 6.39 -19.95 6.16
CA ASP A 145 6.27 -21.40 5.94
C ASP A 145 5.07 -21.76 5.03
N ASP A 146 4.21 -20.78 4.74
CA ASP A 146 3.01 -20.99 3.95
C ASP A 146 3.35 -21.20 2.46
N LYS A 147 3.16 -22.43 1.99
CA LYS A 147 3.46 -22.84 0.61
C LYS A 147 2.47 -22.31 -0.42
N ALA A 148 1.27 -21.89 0.01
CA ALA A 148 0.25 -21.33 -0.88
C ALA A 148 0.39 -19.80 -1.02
N TYR A 149 1.15 -19.15 -0.13
CA TYR A 149 1.41 -17.73 -0.19
C TYR A 149 2.22 -17.35 -1.43
N ASN A 150 1.92 -16.20 -2.01
CA ASN A 150 2.76 -15.63 -3.06
C ASN A 150 3.18 -14.20 -2.71
N PRO A 151 4.48 -13.96 -2.39
CA PRO A 151 4.95 -12.72 -1.82
C PRO A 151 5.12 -11.59 -2.85
N LEU A 152 4.87 -11.84 -4.13
CA LEU A 152 5.15 -10.87 -5.19
C LEU A 152 3.96 -9.93 -5.44
N PRO A 153 4.18 -8.62 -5.68
CA PRO A 153 3.16 -7.79 -6.30
C PRO A 153 2.97 -8.23 -7.77
N ARG A 154 1.72 -8.45 -8.21
CA ARG A 154 1.42 -8.96 -9.57
C ARG A 154 0.19 -8.29 -10.18
N ASP A 155 0.12 -8.20 -11.50
CA ASP A 155 -1.06 -7.66 -12.20
C ASP A 155 -1.48 -6.27 -11.67
N ILE A 156 -0.49 -5.39 -11.47
CA ILE A 156 -0.70 -4.05 -10.91
C ILE A 156 -0.85 -3.03 -12.05
N VAL A 157 -1.85 -2.17 -11.93
CA VAL A 157 -2.06 -1.05 -12.86
C VAL A 157 -1.93 0.26 -12.09
N VAL A 158 -1.00 1.12 -12.52
CA VAL A 158 -0.88 2.50 -12.05
C VAL A 158 -1.04 3.42 -13.26
N ARG A 159 -2.16 4.15 -13.34
CA ARG A 159 -2.48 4.99 -14.51
C ARG A 159 -3.27 6.22 -14.12
N ASP A 160 -3.24 7.28 -14.93
CA ASP A 160 -4.13 8.44 -14.82
C ASP A 160 -4.13 9.15 -13.45
N ASN A 161 -3.09 8.98 -12.64
CA ASN A 161 -2.95 9.71 -11.38
C ASN A 161 -2.32 11.09 -11.64
N ARG A 162 -2.81 12.10 -10.93
CA ARG A 162 -2.24 13.46 -10.92
C ARG A 162 -1.10 13.47 -9.90
N LEU A 163 0.12 13.31 -10.40
CA LEU A 163 1.31 13.18 -9.57
C LEU A 163 1.99 14.55 -9.38
N GLY A 164 2.01 15.03 -8.14
CA GLY A 164 2.79 16.21 -7.75
C GLY A 164 4.21 15.85 -7.31
N ARG A 165 4.77 16.65 -6.40
CA ARG A 165 6.12 16.42 -5.88
C ARG A 165 6.11 15.21 -4.95
N ASN A 166 6.89 14.17 -5.26
CA ASN A 166 7.05 12.99 -4.42
C ASN A 166 8.51 12.53 -4.42
N GLY A 167 8.92 11.73 -3.43
CA GLY A 167 10.19 10.98 -3.49
C GLY A 167 11.47 11.79 -3.32
N TRP A 168 11.41 13.01 -2.79
CA TRP A 168 12.58 13.87 -2.59
C TRP A 168 13.40 13.50 -1.34
N LEU A 169 12.84 12.73 -0.41
CA LEU A 169 13.51 12.28 0.80
C LEU A 169 13.12 10.82 1.13
N PRO A 170 13.56 9.83 0.33
CA PRO A 170 13.17 8.45 0.54
C PRO A 170 13.72 7.88 1.84
N SER A 171 12.82 7.43 2.72
CA SER A 171 13.11 6.79 3.99
C SER A 171 13.37 5.28 3.80
N LEU A 172 14.30 4.97 2.89
CA LEU A 172 14.70 3.62 2.51
C LEU A 172 16.21 3.46 2.68
N PRO A 173 16.73 2.24 2.91
CA PRO A 173 18.17 1.99 2.85
C PRO A 173 18.76 2.50 1.52
N GLY A 174 19.75 3.39 1.60
CA GLY A 174 20.34 4.04 0.43
C GLY A 174 19.46 5.07 -0.29
N GLY A 175 18.25 5.36 0.22
CA GLY A 175 17.26 6.22 -0.44
C GLY A 175 17.76 7.61 -0.80
N LYS A 176 18.56 8.24 0.07
CA LYS A 176 19.22 9.53 -0.21
C LYS A 176 20.21 9.44 -1.37
N MET A 177 21.01 8.38 -1.42
CA MET A 177 21.97 8.16 -2.51
C MET A 177 21.23 7.90 -3.82
N LEU A 178 20.15 7.12 -3.78
CA LEU A 178 19.32 6.85 -4.94
C LEU A 178 18.65 8.14 -5.47
N ALA A 179 18.05 8.94 -4.59
CA ALA A 179 17.49 10.23 -4.97
C ALA A 179 18.55 11.15 -5.59
N GLN A 180 19.75 11.22 -5.00
CA GLN A 180 20.86 12.00 -5.54
C GLN A 180 21.30 11.51 -6.93
N ALA A 181 21.41 10.19 -7.12
CA ALA A 181 21.74 9.59 -8.42
C ALA A 181 20.68 9.86 -9.49
N MET A 182 19.42 10.07 -9.07
CA MET A 182 18.28 10.35 -9.95
C MET A 182 17.97 11.85 -10.11
N GLY A 183 18.86 12.75 -9.68
CA GLY A 183 18.69 14.19 -9.86
C GLY A 183 17.90 14.91 -8.76
N GLY A 184 17.77 14.31 -7.58
CA GLY A 184 17.20 14.93 -6.37
C GLY A 184 15.92 14.26 -5.86
N SER A 185 15.31 13.34 -6.62
CA SER A 185 14.14 12.57 -6.20
C SER A 185 14.11 11.21 -6.88
N VAL A 186 13.55 10.21 -6.22
CA VAL A 186 13.26 8.91 -6.86
C VAL A 186 12.03 9.02 -7.79
N PRO A 187 11.89 8.11 -8.77
CA PRO A 187 10.68 8.04 -9.57
C PRO A 187 9.42 7.91 -8.70
N PRO A 188 8.28 8.50 -9.13
CA PRO A 188 7.07 8.51 -8.30
C PRO A 188 6.49 7.11 -8.09
N VAL A 189 6.66 6.21 -9.06
CA VAL A 189 6.34 4.78 -8.91
C VAL A 189 7.65 4.03 -8.69
N LEU A 190 7.79 3.41 -7.51
CA LEU A 190 8.97 2.64 -7.12
C LEU A 190 8.59 1.16 -6.99
N TRP A 191 9.35 0.29 -7.63
CA TRP A 191 9.23 -1.16 -7.46
C TRP A 191 10.57 -1.71 -6.95
N ASP A 192 10.52 -2.62 -5.99
CA ASP A 192 11.72 -3.28 -5.45
C ASP A 192 12.44 -4.21 -6.44
N GLY A 193 11.82 -4.49 -7.59
CA GLY A 193 12.41 -5.29 -8.67
C GLY A 193 12.43 -6.80 -8.40
N ILE A 194 11.78 -7.28 -7.35
CA ILE A 194 11.71 -8.71 -7.04
C ILE A 194 10.67 -9.37 -7.96
N THR A 195 11.12 -10.27 -8.85
CA THR A 195 10.27 -10.92 -9.87
C THR A 195 10.04 -12.41 -9.66
N SER A 196 10.72 -13.03 -8.69
CA SER A 196 10.65 -14.47 -8.45
C SER A 196 10.88 -14.79 -6.99
N TYR A 197 10.24 -15.86 -6.50
CA TYR A 197 10.48 -16.39 -5.16
C TYR A 197 10.80 -17.89 -5.23
N PRO A 198 11.81 -18.39 -4.51
CA PRO A 198 12.13 -19.81 -4.51
C PRO A 198 10.92 -20.67 -4.08
N GLY A 199 10.57 -21.67 -4.90
CA GLY A 199 9.44 -22.59 -4.61
C GLY A 199 8.08 -22.14 -5.15
N ILE A 200 7.98 -20.97 -5.79
CA ILE A 200 6.77 -20.49 -6.47
C ILE A 200 7.12 -20.37 -7.95
N GLU A 201 6.50 -21.20 -8.81
CA GLU A 201 6.63 -21.04 -10.25
C GLU A 201 6.18 -19.64 -10.64
N GLY A 202 7.03 -18.91 -11.38
CA GLY A 202 6.73 -17.56 -11.87
C GLY A 202 5.43 -17.54 -12.69
N PRO A 203 4.89 -16.34 -13.00
CA PRO A 203 3.59 -16.22 -13.64
C PRO A 203 3.53 -17.09 -14.91
N ARG A 204 2.65 -18.10 -14.88
CA ARG A 204 2.31 -18.87 -16.08
C ARG A 204 1.67 -17.87 -17.04
N ARG A 205 2.42 -17.46 -18.05
CA ARG A 205 1.87 -16.69 -19.17
C ARG A 205 0.72 -17.52 -19.72
N GLY A 206 -0.51 -17.06 -19.53
CA GLY A 206 -1.66 -17.62 -20.24
C GLY A 206 -1.36 -17.50 -21.72
N SER A 207 -1.26 -18.65 -22.40
CA SER A 207 -1.23 -18.70 -23.85
C SER A 207 -2.52 -18.08 -24.37
N THR A 208 -2.39 -16.96 -25.06
CA THR A 208 -3.37 -16.49 -26.04
C THR A 208 -3.43 -17.45 -27.23
#